data_AF-A0A3N5MGT8-F1
#
_entry.id   AF-A0A3N5MGT8-F1
#
_cell.length_a   1.000
_cell.length_b   1.000
_cell.length_c   1.000
_cell.angle_alpha   90.00
_cell.angle_beta   90.00
_cell.angle_gamma   90.00
#
_symmetry.space_group_name_H-M   'P 1'
#
loop_
_entity.id
_entity.type
_entity.pdbx_description
1 polymer ?
#
loop_
_entity_poly.entity_id
_entity_poly.type
_entity_poly.pdbx_seq_one_letter_code
_entity_poly.pdbx_strand_id
1 'polypeptide(L)' 'PATPVPDALEMMKKHHVNSLVVVENGTVTGIIKRDDIIKEVAK' A
#
# COMPACT_ATOMS: atom_id res chain seq x y z
N PRO A 1 -4.54 4.84 9.60
CA PRO A 1 -3.46 5.30 8.69
C PRO A 1 -4.02 6.36 7.73
N ALA A 2 -3.26 7.44 7.44
CA ALA A 2 -3.78 8.59 6.70
C ALA A 2 -3.44 8.60 5.20
N THR A 3 -2.46 7.81 4.74
CA THR A 3 -1.98 7.82 3.35
C THR A 3 -3.03 7.23 2.40
N PRO A 4 -3.49 7.97 1.38
CA PRO A 4 -4.37 7.47 0.34
C PRO A 4 -3.76 6.34 -0.51
N VAL A 5 -4.63 5.50 -1.09
CA VAL A 5 -4.20 4.40 -1.97
C VAL A 5 -3.40 4.87 -3.20
N PRO A 6 -3.75 5.96 -3.91
CA PRO A 6 -2.94 6.45 -5.03
C PRO A 6 -1.50 6.78 -4.63
N ASP A 7 -1.31 7.47 -3.51
CA ASP A 7 0.01 7.85 -3.00
C ASP A 7 0.84 6.61 -2.63
N ALA A 8 0.20 5.59 -2.05
CA ALA A 8 0.83 4.30 -1.80
C ALA A 8 1.28 3.62 -3.10
N LEU A 9 0.47 3.66 -4.16
CA LEU A 9 0.84 3.11 -5.48
C LEU A 9 2.00 3.89 -6.11
N GLU A 10 2.02 5.22 -5.99
CA GLU A 10 3.14 6.05 -6.43
C GLU A 10 4.43 5.72 -5.68
N MET A 11 4.36 5.53 -4.36
CA MET A 11 5.49 5.12 -3.55
C MET A 11 6.01 3.74 -3.99
N MET A 12 5.11 2.78 -4.18
CA MET A 12 5.49 1.46 -4.71
C MET A 12 6.18 1.56 -6.07
N LYS A 13 5.68 2.43 -6.97
CA LYS A 13 6.26 2.66 -8.30
C LYS A 13 7.65 3.31 -8.19
N LYS A 14 7.77 4.39 -7.42
CA LYS A 14 9.01 5.15 -7.22
C LYS A 14 10.13 4.27 -6.66
N HIS A 15 9.80 3.41 -5.71
CA HIS A 15 10.76 2.53 -5.03
C HIS A 15 10.92 1.16 -5.69
N HIS A 16 10.22 0.90 -6.80
CA HIS A 16 10.24 -0.39 -7.50
C HIS A 16 9.90 -1.58 -6.59
N VAL A 17 8.95 -1.38 -5.67
CA VAL A 17 8.44 -2.42 -4.76
C VAL A 17 6.99 -2.75 -5.08
N ASN A 18 6.55 -3.95 -4.69
CA ASN A 18 5.17 -4.42 -4.90
C ASN A 18 4.32 -4.41 -3.63
N SER A 19 4.94 -4.11 -2.48
CA SER A 19 4.31 -4.17 -1.17
C SER A 19 4.79 -3.03 -0.28
N LEU A 20 3.90 -2.53 0.57
CA LEU A 20 4.23 -1.57 1.62
C LEU A 20 3.74 -2.09 2.97
N VAL A 21 4.53 -1.82 4.00
CA VAL A 21 4.13 -2.05 5.39
C VAL A 21 3.32 -0.86 5.85
N VAL A 22 2.16 -1.11 6.43
CA VAL A 22 1.31 -0.07 7.03
C VAL A 22 1.70 0.08 8.49
N VAL A 23 2.06 1.30 8.85
CA VAL A 23 2.45 1.68 10.22
C VAL A 23 1.47 2.73 10.73
N GLU A 24 0.99 2.55 11.95
CA GLU A 24 0.15 3.50 12.66
C GLU A 24 0.65 3.64 14.09
N ASN A 25 0.89 4.88 14.54
CA ASN A 25 1.42 5.18 15.87
C ASN A 25 2.68 4.38 16.23
N GLY A 26 3.60 4.23 15.27
CA GLY A 26 4.85 3.49 15.44
C GLY A 26 4.69 1.96 15.47
N THR A 27 3.48 1.44 15.33
CA THR A 27 3.19 0.00 15.33
C THR A 27 2.86 -0.48 13.92
N VAL A 28 3.39 -1.64 13.54
CA VAL A 28 3.02 -2.29 12.27
C VAL A 28 1.61 -2.83 12.40
N THR A 29 0.69 -2.33 11.57
CA THR A 29 -0.72 -2.73 11.59
C THR A 29 -1.12 -3.59 10.39
N GLY A 30 -0.27 -3.68 9.36
CA GLY A 30 -0.54 -4.57 8.23
C GLY A 30 0.44 -4.43 7.07
N ILE A 31 0.12 -5.11 5.97
CA ILE A 31 0.85 -5.07 4.72
C ILE A 31 -0.16 -4.91 3.59
N ILE A 32 0.14 -4.05 2.62
CA ILE A 32 -0.63 -3.91 1.39
C ILE A 32 0.23 -4.32 0.20
N LYS A 33 -0.36 -5.05 -0.74
CA LYS A 33 0.30 -5.45 -1.99
C LYS A 33 -0.45 -4.86 -3.18
N ARG A 34 0.29 -4.51 -4.24
CA ARG A 34 -0.29 -3.96 -5.48
C ARG A 34 -1.32 -4.90 -6.11
N ASP A 35 -1.06 -6.20 -6.10
CA ASP A 35 -1.95 -7.19 -6.70
C ASP A 35 -3.29 -7.31 -5.95
N ASP A 36 -3.28 -7.15 -4.63
CA ASP A 36 -4.50 -7.16 -3.83
C ASP A 36 -5.34 -5.90 -4.08
N ILE A 37 -4.68 -4.74 -4.25
CA ILE A 37 -5.37 -3.50 -4.65
C ILE A 37 -6.07 -3.70 -6.00
N ILE A 38 -5.36 -4.23 -7.01
CA ILE A 38 -5.92 -4.47 -8.34
C ILE A 38 -7.12 -5.43 -8.28
N LYS A 39 -7.01 -6.52 -7.52
CA LYS A 39 -8.12 -7.48 -7.35
C LYS A 39 -9.35 -6.82 -6.73
N GLU A 40 -9.15 -5.93 -5.76
CA GLU A 40 -10.26 -5.30 -5.04
C GLU A 40 -10.98 -4.23 -5.87
N VAL A 41 -10.27 -3.45 -6.69
CA VAL A 41 -10.92 -2.47 -7.59
C VAL A 41 -11.48 -3.08 -8.87
N ALA A 42 -11.02 -4.25 -9.30
CA ALA A 42 -11.52 -4.94 -10.48
C ALA A 42 -12.78 -5.78 -10.22
N LYS A 43 -13.23 -5.83 -8.97
CA LYS A 43 -14.43 -6.53 -8.52
C LYS A 43 -15.65 -5.60 -8.60
#